data_AF-A0A133ZVL7-F1
#
_entry.id   AF-A0A133ZVL7-F1
#
_cell.length_a   1.000
_cell.length_b   1.000
_cell.length_c   1.000
_cell.angle_alpha   90.00
_cell.angle_beta   90.00
_cell.angle_gamma   90.00
#
_symmetry.space_group_name_H-M   'P 1'
#
loop_
_entity.id
_entity.type
_entity.pdbx_description
1 polymer ?
#
loop_
_entity_poly.entity_id
_entity_poly.type
_entity_poly.pdbx_seq_one_letter_code
_entity_poly.pdbx_strand_id
1 'polypeptide(L)'
;MIESKLCERWSPEQIVGPELKGKLSFKTIYNWLYKNFFDVSRKGKTAKTKETRGKFNIGKSISERPEEVKKKEVFEHWELDSVVSSRGEEQSLFCNICG
;
A
#
# COMPACT_ATOMS: atom_id res chain seq x y z
N MET A 1 6.60 -8.14 -31.01
CA MET A 1 6.93 -9.15 -29.97
C MET A 1 6.99 -8.52 -28.58
N ILE A 2 7.88 -7.56 -28.31
CA ILE A 2 7.95 -6.86 -27.00
C ILE A 2 6.73 -5.96 -26.78
N GLU A 3 6.37 -5.13 -27.76
CA GLU A 3 5.18 -4.26 -27.71
C GLU A 3 3.89 -5.04 -27.44
N SER A 4 3.70 -6.16 -28.16
CA SER A 4 2.54 -7.04 -28.00
C SER A 4 2.39 -7.53 -26.55
N LYS A 5 3.50 -7.96 -25.92
CA LYS A 5 3.52 -8.39 -24.52
C LYS A 5 3.32 -7.24 -23.52
N LEU A 6 3.83 -6.06 -23.83
CA LEU A 6 3.57 -4.86 -23.02
C LEU A 6 2.09 -4.46 -23.08
N CYS A 7 1.43 -4.61 -24.24
CA CYS A 7 -0.03 -4.45 -24.37
C CYS A 7 -0.82 -5.50 -23.57
N GLU A 8 -0.33 -6.74 -23.54
CA GLU A 8 -0.87 -7.83 -22.72
C GLU A 8 -0.53 -7.70 -21.21
N ARG A 9 0.07 -6.58 -20.77
CA ARG A 9 0.43 -6.28 -19.36
C ARG A 9 1.50 -7.19 -18.74
N TRP A 10 2.38 -7.76 -19.54
CA TRP A 10 3.55 -8.46 -18.99
C TRP A 10 4.55 -7.47 -18.40
N SER A 11 5.12 -7.78 -17.22
CA SER A 11 6.22 -6.99 -16.65
C SER A 11 7.48 -7.11 -17.52
N PRO A 12 8.29 -6.04 -17.66
CA PRO A 12 9.59 -6.11 -18.34
C PRO A 12 10.50 -7.26 -17.89
N GLU A 13 10.49 -7.65 -16.61
CA GLU A 13 11.27 -8.83 -16.17
C GLU A 13 10.72 -10.15 -16.75
N GLN A 14 9.39 -10.27 -16.86
CA GLN A 14 8.72 -11.46 -17.41
C GLN A 14 8.90 -11.56 -18.93
N ILE A 15 9.04 -10.44 -19.63
CA ILE A 15 9.33 -10.43 -21.07
C ILE A 15 10.76 -10.90 -21.33
N VAL A 16 11.72 -10.47 -20.50
CA VAL A 16 13.14 -10.77 -20.71
C VAL A 16 13.49 -12.21 -20.37
N GLY A 17 12.91 -12.77 -19.30
CA GLY A 17 13.26 -14.09 -18.79
C GLY A 17 13.17 -15.23 -19.83
N PRO A 18 12.04 -15.42 -20.53
CA PRO A 18 11.84 -16.54 -21.45
C PRO A 18 12.52 -16.36 -22.81
N GLU A 19 12.50 -15.15 -23.38
CA GLU A 19 12.82 -14.95 -24.80
C GLU A 19 14.09 -14.15 -25.07
N LEU A 20 14.54 -13.34 -24.10
CA LEU A 20 15.62 -12.36 -24.32
C LEU A 20 16.78 -12.52 -23.35
N LYS A 21 16.83 -13.61 -22.58
CA LYS A 21 17.89 -13.89 -21.61
C LYS A 21 19.25 -13.87 -22.31
N GLY A 22 20.09 -12.89 -21.94
CA GLY A 22 21.43 -12.67 -22.51
C GLY A 22 21.49 -11.75 -23.74
N LYS A 23 20.35 -11.43 -24.37
CA LYS A 23 20.28 -10.47 -25.50
C LYS A 23 19.83 -9.08 -25.09
N LEU A 24 18.96 -8.99 -24.09
CA LEU A 24 18.33 -7.73 -23.70
C LEU A 24 18.12 -7.69 -22.18
N SER A 25 18.46 -6.56 -21.55
CA SER A 25 18.24 -6.37 -20.11
C SER A 25 16.86 -5.76 -19.86
N PHE A 26 16.19 -6.13 -18.77
CA PHE A 26 14.88 -5.53 -18.41
C PHE A 26 14.99 -4.00 -18.23
N LYS A 27 16.16 -3.52 -17.81
CA LYS A 27 16.47 -2.09 -17.66
C LYS A 27 16.43 -1.35 -19.00
N THR A 28 16.82 -2.01 -20.09
CA THR A 28 16.70 -1.47 -21.46
C THR A 28 15.24 -1.23 -21.85
N ILE A 29 14.34 -2.16 -21.52
CA ILE A 29 12.91 -2.01 -21.76
C ILE A 29 12.33 -0.85 -20.95
N TYR A 30 12.70 -0.71 -19.68
CA TYR A 30 12.31 0.45 -18.87
C TYR A 30 12.81 1.78 -19.45
N ASN A 31 14.05 1.84 -19.93
CA ASN A 31 14.59 3.03 -20.60
C ASN A 31 13.79 3.40 -21.86
N TRP A 32 13.33 2.42 -22.64
CA TRP A 32 12.46 2.67 -23.79
C TRP A 32 11.08 3.15 -23.39
N LEU A 33 10.50 2.60 -22.32
CA LEU A 33 9.25 3.08 -21.74
C LEU A 33 9.35 4.54 -21.26
N TYR A 34 10.48 4.94 -20.66
CA TYR A 34 10.69 6.33 -20.26
C TYR A 34 10.87 7.29 -21.44
N LYS A 35 11.43 6.81 -22.55
CA LYS A 35 11.60 7.59 -23.78
C LYS A 35 10.36 7.60 -24.67
N ASN A 36 9.23 7.05 -24.21
CA ASN A 36 7.99 6.88 -24.98
C ASN A 36 8.21 6.21 -26.35
N PHE A 37 9.13 5.23 -26.40
CA PHE A 37 9.44 4.51 -27.64
C PHE A 37 8.29 3.60 -28.08
N PHE A 38 7.40 3.25 -27.15
CA PHE A 38 6.23 2.43 -27.36
C PHE A 38 4.98 3.20 -26.94
N ASP A 39 3.94 3.19 -27.77
CA ASP A 39 2.63 3.77 -27.45
C ASP A 39 1.80 2.80 -26.59
N VAL A 40 2.36 2.40 -25.46
CA VAL A 40 1.66 1.59 -24.46
C VAL A 40 1.14 2.50 -23.36
N SER A 41 -0.19 2.60 -23.29
CA SER A 41 -0.88 3.33 -22.22
C SER A 41 -0.59 2.69 -20.87
N ARG A 42 0.39 3.23 -20.14
CA ARG A 42 0.60 2.90 -18.73
C ARG A 42 -0.63 3.41 -17.99
N LYS A 43 -1.54 2.52 -17.59
CA LYS A 43 -2.61 2.87 -16.64
C LYS A 43 -1.95 3.27 -15.32
N GLY A 44 -1.65 4.57 -15.19
CA GLY A 44 -0.74 5.10 -14.18
C GLY A 44 -1.19 6.46 -13.72
N LYS A 45 -2.35 6.49 -13.05
CA LYS A 45 -2.74 7.33 -11.91
C LYS A 45 -4.12 6.82 -11.51
N THR A 46 -4.17 5.91 -10.54
CA THR A 46 -5.42 5.71 -9.81
C THR A 46 -5.75 7.06 -9.20
N ALA A 47 -6.86 7.67 -9.61
CA ALA A 47 -7.36 8.86 -8.94
C ALA A 47 -7.43 8.52 -7.45
N LYS A 48 -6.83 9.34 -6.58
CA LYS A 48 -6.94 9.13 -5.14
C LYS A 48 -8.44 9.14 -4.80
N THR A 49 -9.03 7.97 -4.63
CA THR A 49 -10.43 7.85 -4.21
C THR A 49 -10.51 8.54 -2.86
N LYS A 50 -11.43 9.49 -2.70
CA LYS A 50 -11.70 10.09 -1.40
C LYS A 50 -12.07 8.95 -0.45
N GLU A 51 -11.32 8.80 0.64
CA GLU A 51 -11.57 7.78 1.65
C GLU A 51 -13.01 7.89 2.16
N THR A 52 -13.79 6.80 2.00
CA THR A 52 -15.23 6.72 2.31
C THR A 52 -15.51 5.92 3.57
N ARG A 53 -14.49 5.44 4.30
CA ARG A 53 -14.61 4.56 5.48
C ARG A 53 -15.27 5.17 6.73
N GLY A 54 -15.97 6.29 6.59
CA GLY A 54 -16.59 7.01 7.72
C GLY A 54 -15.54 7.72 8.58
N LYS A 55 -15.98 8.71 9.37
CA LYS A 55 -15.13 9.31 10.40
C LYS A 55 -15.23 8.42 11.64
N PHE A 56 -14.10 8.03 12.21
CA PHE A 56 -14.11 7.37 13.52
C PHE A 56 -14.69 8.36 14.54
N ASN A 57 -15.69 7.91 15.31
CA ASN A 57 -16.18 8.67 16.44
C ASN A 57 -15.05 8.74 17.47
N ILE A 58 -14.60 9.95 17.82
CA ILE A 58 -13.67 10.15 18.93
C ILE A 58 -14.41 9.67 20.19
N GLY A 59 -14.08 8.45 20.62
CA GLY A 59 -14.69 7.79 21.76
C GLY A 59 -14.06 8.20 23.08
N LYS A 60 -14.12 7.30 24.07
CA LYS A 60 -13.49 7.47 25.38
C LYS A 60 -11.98 7.58 25.26
N SER A 61 -11.36 8.29 26.18
CA SER A 61 -9.90 8.43 26.24
C SER A 61 -9.22 7.12 26.65
N ILE A 62 -7.96 6.93 26.26
CA ILE A 62 -7.15 5.74 26.63
C ILE A 62 -7.07 5.57 28.16
N SER A 63 -7.13 6.67 28.91
CA SER A 63 -7.11 6.67 30.38
C SER A 63 -8.35 6.04 31.01
N GLU A 64 -9.47 6.01 30.30
CA GLU A 64 -10.75 5.46 30.79
C GLU A 64 -10.88 3.94 30.51
N ARG A 65 -9.81 3.28 30.07
CA ARG A 65 -9.83 1.85 29.78
C ARG A 65 -9.96 1.00 31.05
N PRO A 66 -10.65 -0.15 31.00
CA PRO A 66 -10.72 -1.08 32.13
C PRO A 66 -9.33 -1.56 32.57
N GLU A 67 -9.13 -1.77 33.88
CA GLU A 67 -7.83 -2.18 34.42
C GLU A 67 -7.37 -3.56 33.93
N GLU A 68 -8.29 -4.47 33.67
CA GLU A 68 -8.02 -5.83 33.16
C GLU A 68 -7.26 -5.78 31.83
N VAL A 69 -7.68 -4.85 30.97
CA VAL A 69 -7.00 -4.56 29.70
C VAL A 69 -5.69 -3.81 29.95
N LYS A 70 -5.65 -2.93 30.97
CA LYS A 70 -4.42 -2.27 31.43
C LYS A 70 -3.31 -3.26 31.74
N LYS A 71 -3.66 -4.32 32.47
CA LYS A 71 -2.75 -5.36 32.94
C LYS A 71 -2.45 -6.42 31.87
N LYS A 72 -3.20 -6.43 30.75
CA LYS A 72 -3.08 -7.38 29.63
C LYS A 72 -3.17 -8.85 30.09
N GLU A 73 -3.95 -9.13 31.11
CA GLU A 73 -4.03 -10.47 31.72
C GLU A 73 -4.80 -11.48 30.85
N VAL A 74 -5.59 -11.02 29.88
CA VAL A 74 -6.44 -11.87 29.02
C VAL A 74 -5.98 -11.79 27.57
N PHE A 75 -5.46 -12.90 27.06
CA PHE A 75 -5.12 -13.08 25.65
C PHE A 75 -6.38 -13.45 24.87
N GLU A 76 -7.08 -12.46 24.34
CA GLU A 76 -8.22 -12.63 23.42
C GLU A 76 -8.75 -11.28 22.91
N HIS A 77 -8.39 -10.17 23.57
CA HIS A 77 -8.87 -8.83 23.26
C HIS A 77 -7.90 -8.06 22.34
N TRP A 78 -8.43 -7.58 21.22
CA TRP A 78 -7.75 -6.64 20.33
C TRP A 78 -8.24 -5.23 20.63
N GLU A 79 -7.32 -4.31 20.91
CA GLU A 79 -7.65 -2.91 21.12
C GLU A 79 -7.08 -2.04 20.01
N LEU A 80 -7.88 -1.06 19.58
CA LEU A 80 -7.48 -0.05 18.62
C LEU A 80 -7.40 1.30 19.33
N ASP A 81 -6.18 1.76 19.54
CA ASP A 81 -5.90 3.10 20.05
C ASP A 81 -5.69 4.06 18.86
N SER A 82 -6.07 5.33 19.06
CA SER A 82 -5.74 6.40 18.12
C SER A 82 -4.99 7.50 18.85
N VAL A 83 -3.93 8.01 18.21
CA VAL A 83 -3.19 9.18 18.68
C VAL A 83 -3.45 10.32 17.72
N VAL A 84 -3.92 11.45 18.27
CA VAL A 84 -4.16 12.66 17.50
C VAL A 84 -2.95 13.58 17.68
N SER A 85 -2.31 13.94 16.56
CA SER A 85 -1.24 14.95 16.57
C SER A 85 -1.80 16.31 17.01
N SER A 86 -1.03 17.10 17.76
CA SER A 86 -1.41 18.46 18.17
C SER A 86 -1.69 19.40 16.99
N ARG A 87 -1.21 19.04 15.79
CA ARG A 87 -1.44 19.76 14.53
C ARG A 87 -2.82 19.51 13.92
N GLY A 88 -3.64 18.63 14.52
CA GLY A 88 -5.07 18.52 14.26
C GLY A 88 -5.50 17.83 12.96
N GLU A 89 -4.58 17.53 12.04
CA GLU A 89 -4.94 17.00 10.71
C GLU A 89 -4.66 15.51 10.53
N GLU A 90 -3.83 14.92 11.38
CA GLU A 90 -3.33 13.56 11.22
C GLU A 90 -3.60 12.72 12.47
N GLN A 91 -4.41 11.68 12.28
CA GLN A 91 -4.70 10.65 13.28
C GLN A 91 -3.88 9.41 12.92
N SER A 92 -3.05 8.94 13.84
CA SER A 92 -2.39 7.65 13.71
C SER A 92 -3.14 6.60 14.52
N LEU A 93 -3.20 5.38 13.97
CA LEU A 93 -3.86 4.25 14.60
C LEU A 93 -2.79 3.27 15.09
N PHE A 94 -2.92 2.83 16.33
CA PHE A 94 -2.12 1.79 16.94
C PHE A 94 -3.03 0.65 17.36
N CYS A 95 -2.78 -0.55 16.86
CA CYS A 95 -3.51 -1.73 17.29
C CYS A 95 -2.61 -2.52 18.25
N ASN A 96 -3.10 -2.72 19.46
CA ASN A 96 -2.42 -3.49 20.49
C ASN A 96 -3.15 -4.81 20.69
N ILE A 97 -2.38 -5.89 20.76
CA ILE A 97 -2.87 -7.20 21.20
C ILE A 97 -2.68 -7.25 22.73
N CYS A 98 -3.73 -7.61 23.46
CA CYS A 98 -3.60 -7.92 24.88
C CYS A 98 -2.93 -9.30 25.02
N GLY A 99 -1.79 -9.34 25.72
CA GLY A 99 -1.02 -10.55 26.03
C GLY A 99 0.07 -10.25 27.04
#